data_AF-A0A354ELC9-F1
#
_entry.id   AF-A0A354ELC9-F1
#
_cell.length_a   1.000
_cell.length_b   1.000
_cell.length_c   1.000
_cell.angle_alpha   90.00
_cell.angle_beta   90.00
_cell.angle_gamma   90.00
#
_symmetry.space_group_name_H-M   'P 1'
#
loop_
_entity.id
_entity.type
_entity.pdbx_description
1 polymer ?
#
loop_
_entity_poly.entity_id
_entity_poly.type
_entity_poly.pdbx_seq_one_letter_code
_entity_poly.pdbx_strand_id
1 'polypeptide(L)'
;MIRKDEIVWQLSSNDKIFSKKEALSLPDEERCLVFQKNKKYVLCTDNGQYMNHSCNPNLWFLNDVTLVAKWDINAGEEITYDYSTTEIDPVYAEEWECSCGSSNCRGGISPVDCLNKDFQELHKGHLPSYTVEFINKNQ
;
A
#
# COMPACT_ATOMS: atom_id res chain seq x y z
N MET A 1 -19.12 -2.13 11.87
CA MET A 1 -18.06 -1.45 12.64
C MET A 1 -16.93 -2.43 12.76
N ILE A 2 -15.73 -2.01 12.38
CA ILE A 2 -14.48 -2.74 12.51
C ILE A 2 -13.75 -2.12 13.69
N ARG A 3 -13.23 -2.91 14.61
CA ARG A 3 -12.48 -2.41 15.77
C ARG A 3 -11.01 -2.21 15.43
N LYS A 4 -10.37 -1.30 16.16
CA LYS A 4 -8.92 -1.14 16.13
C LYS A 4 -8.23 -2.51 16.27
N ASP A 5 -7.18 -2.71 15.48
CA ASP A 5 -6.34 -3.90 15.39
C ASP A 5 -7.04 -5.17 14.84
N GLU A 6 -8.31 -5.10 14.43
CA GLU A 6 -8.96 -6.19 13.68
C GLU A 6 -8.38 -6.32 12.28
N ILE A 7 -8.25 -7.57 11.81
CA ILE A 7 -7.84 -7.87 10.44
C ILE A 7 -8.93 -7.41 9.48
N VAL A 8 -8.55 -6.53 8.56
CA VAL A 8 -9.46 -6.01 7.52
C VAL A 8 -9.21 -6.70 6.19
N TRP A 9 -7.95 -6.90 5.84
CA TRP A 9 -7.57 -7.60 4.63
C TRP A 9 -6.30 -8.40 4.84
N GLN A 10 -6.26 -9.58 4.23
CA GLN A 10 -5.08 -10.43 4.21
C GLN A 10 -4.92 -11.03 2.83
N LEU A 11 -3.70 -10.96 2.31
CA LEU A 11 -3.38 -11.50 1.00
C LEU A 11 -3.70 -12.99 0.94
N SER A 12 -4.43 -13.40 -0.09
CA SER A 12 -4.78 -14.79 -0.31
C SER A 12 -3.59 -15.56 -0.87
N SER A 13 -3.50 -16.84 -0.50
CA SER A 13 -2.53 -17.76 -1.11
C SER A 13 -2.79 -18.04 -2.60
N ASN A 14 -3.97 -17.67 -3.11
CA ASN A 14 -4.37 -17.90 -4.49
C ASN A 14 -4.02 -16.74 -5.43
N ASP A 15 -3.50 -15.63 -4.90
CA ASP A 15 -3.15 -14.48 -5.73
C ASP A 15 -1.95 -14.77 -6.63
N LYS A 16 -2.03 -14.27 -7.87
CA LYS A 16 -1.00 -14.52 -8.88
C LYS A 16 0.22 -13.67 -8.59
N ILE A 17 1.37 -14.33 -8.47
CA ILE A 17 2.66 -13.70 -8.22
C ILE A 17 3.48 -13.66 -9.51
N PHE A 18 3.95 -12.48 -9.85
CA PHE A 18 4.72 -12.20 -11.05
C PHE A 18 6.14 -11.74 -10.72
N SER A 19 7.07 -12.00 -11.63
CA SER A 19 8.31 -11.24 -11.73
C SER A 19 8.03 -9.83 -12.29
N LYS A 20 9.01 -8.93 -12.16
CA LYS A 20 8.92 -7.57 -12.72
C LYS A 20 8.57 -7.55 -14.20
N LYS A 21 9.26 -8.40 -14.99
CA LYS A 21 9.07 -8.48 -16.43
C LYS A 21 7.65 -8.95 -16.79
N GLU A 22 7.13 -9.93 -16.05
CA GLU A 22 5.77 -10.43 -16.26
C GLU A 22 4.73 -9.38 -15.88
N ALA A 23 4.90 -8.72 -14.73
CA ALA A 23 3.99 -7.66 -14.28
C ALA A 23 3.92 -6.48 -15.25
N LEU A 24 5.05 -6.08 -15.86
CA LEU A 24 5.10 -5.04 -16.89
C LEU A 24 4.47 -5.46 -18.23
N SER A 25 4.29 -6.77 -18.45
CA SER A 25 3.66 -7.30 -19.67
C SER A 25 2.16 -7.54 -19.54
N LEU A 26 1.59 -7.32 -18.36
CA LEU A 26 0.14 -7.41 -18.14
C LEU A 26 -0.60 -6.28 -18.86
N PRO A 27 -1.88 -6.49 -19.23
CA PRO A 27 -2.74 -5.41 -19.69
C PRO A 27 -2.78 -4.25 -18.68
N ASP A 28 -2.96 -3.03 -19.17
CA ASP A 28 -2.95 -1.84 -18.31
C ASP A 28 -4.01 -1.90 -17.19
N GLU A 29 -5.19 -2.45 -17.49
CA GLU A 29 -6.26 -2.66 -16.50
C GLU A 29 -5.83 -3.58 -15.34
N GLU A 30 -4.98 -4.58 -15.61
CA GLU A 30 -4.46 -5.47 -14.57
C GLU A 30 -3.27 -4.84 -13.83
N ARG A 31 -2.43 -4.08 -14.54
CA ARG A 31 -1.27 -3.41 -13.93
C ARG A 31 -1.69 -2.46 -12.81
N CYS A 32 -2.82 -1.78 -12.94
CA CYS A 32 -3.36 -0.90 -11.89
C CYS A 32 -3.74 -1.63 -10.60
N LEU A 33 -3.89 -2.96 -10.64
CA LEU A 33 -4.30 -3.79 -9.50
C LEU A 33 -3.11 -4.56 -8.89
N VAL A 34 -1.91 -4.30 -9.40
CA VAL A 34 -0.69 -4.97 -8.96
C VAL A 34 0.01 -4.09 -7.93
N PHE A 35 0.28 -4.69 -6.78
CA PHE A 35 1.13 -4.08 -5.77
C PHE A 35 2.40 -4.90 -5.58
N GLN A 36 3.46 -4.24 -5.14
CA GLN A 36 4.74 -4.90 -4.88
C GLN A 36 4.70 -5.64 -3.54
N LYS A 37 5.30 -6.82 -3.51
CA LYS A 37 5.60 -7.58 -2.31
C LYS A 37 7.02 -8.10 -2.40
N ASN A 38 7.93 -7.50 -1.64
CA ASN A 38 9.36 -7.79 -1.72
C ASN A 38 9.88 -7.58 -3.16
N LYS A 39 10.55 -8.57 -3.78
CA LYS A 39 11.05 -8.50 -5.16
C LYS A 39 10.07 -9.07 -6.19
N LYS A 40 8.78 -9.12 -5.83
CA LYS A 40 7.70 -9.71 -6.63
C LYS A 40 6.53 -8.74 -6.71
N TYR A 41 5.61 -9.05 -7.61
CA TYR A 41 4.44 -8.24 -7.92
C TYR A 41 3.22 -9.13 -7.83
N VAL A 42 2.20 -8.69 -7.14
CA VAL A 42 1.02 -9.50 -6.85
C VAL A 42 -0.19 -8.82 -7.46
N LEU A 43 -0.89 -9.52 -8.34
CA LEU A 43 -2.19 -9.06 -8.85
C LEU A 43 -3.24 -9.34 -7.78
N CYS A 44 -3.82 -8.29 -7.22
CA CYS A 44 -4.91 -8.42 -6.28
C CYS A 44 -6.19 -8.79 -7.05
N THR A 45 -6.73 -9.99 -6.77
CA THR A 45 -7.93 -10.49 -7.48
C THR A 45 -9.18 -10.56 -6.60
N ASP A 46 -9.05 -10.20 -5.33
CA ASP A 46 -10.14 -10.18 -4.35
C ASP A 46 -10.68 -8.76 -4.14
N ASN A 47 -11.40 -8.54 -3.03
CA ASN A 47 -11.97 -7.24 -2.72
C ASN A 47 -10.92 -6.16 -2.39
N GLY A 48 -9.66 -6.55 -2.12
CA GLY A 48 -8.59 -5.60 -1.85
C GLY A 48 -8.28 -4.68 -3.03
N GLN A 49 -8.63 -5.09 -4.25
CA GLN A 49 -8.45 -4.29 -5.47
C GLN A 49 -9.24 -2.95 -5.46
N TYR A 50 -10.25 -2.84 -4.58
CA TYR A 50 -11.06 -1.63 -4.44
C TYR A 50 -10.54 -0.68 -3.33
N MET A 51 -9.50 -1.06 -2.58
CA MET A 51 -8.95 -0.20 -1.53
C MET A 51 -8.16 0.95 -2.15
N ASN A 52 -8.65 2.17 -1.95
CA ASN A 52 -7.98 3.38 -2.42
C ASN A 52 -6.85 3.82 -1.49
N HIS A 53 -6.05 4.71 -2.04
CA HIS A 53 -5.02 5.43 -1.30
C HIS A 53 -5.61 6.52 -0.37
N SER A 54 -5.03 6.66 0.82
CA SER A 54 -5.12 7.89 1.62
C SER A 54 -3.78 8.24 2.26
N CYS A 55 -3.45 9.54 2.34
CA CYS A 55 -2.29 10.05 3.08
C CYS A 55 -2.49 10.01 4.60
N ASN A 56 -3.73 9.81 5.08
CA ASN A 56 -4.03 9.44 6.45
C ASN A 56 -4.96 8.22 6.44
N PRO A 57 -4.41 7.03 6.16
CA PRO A 57 -5.21 5.83 6.00
C PRO A 57 -5.76 5.34 7.33
N ASN A 58 -6.89 4.63 7.27
CA ASN A 58 -7.45 3.94 8.43
C ASN A 58 -6.95 2.49 8.56
N LEU A 59 -6.19 1.98 7.59
CA LEU A 59 -5.46 0.73 7.68
C LEU A 59 -3.95 0.95 7.77
N TRP A 60 -3.27 -0.03 8.35
CA TRP A 60 -1.81 -0.13 8.37
C TRP A 60 -1.37 -1.60 8.37
N PHE A 61 -0.10 -1.85 8.04
CA PHE A 61 0.40 -3.23 7.95
C PHE A 61 0.71 -3.79 9.35
N LEU A 62 0.21 -5.00 9.61
CA LEU A 62 0.66 -5.83 10.74
C LEU A 62 1.90 -6.65 10.37
N ASN A 63 2.00 -7.04 9.10
CA ASN A 63 3.11 -7.78 8.49
C ASN A 63 3.03 -7.62 6.96
N ASP A 64 3.92 -8.27 6.20
CA ASP A 64 4.01 -8.14 4.73
C ASP A 64 2.74 -8.49 3.93
N VAL A 65 1.73 -9.08 4.55
CA VAL A 65 0.52 -9.60 3.87
C VAL A 65 -0.78 -9.27 4.58
N THR A 66 -0.76 -8.55 5.70
CA THR A 66 -1.95 -8.34 6.53
C THR A 66 -2.12 -6.86 6.85
N LEU A 67 -3.28 -6.32 6.48
CA LEU A 67 -3.73 -4.99 6.88
C LEU A 67 -4.73 -5.13 8.03
N VAL A 68 -4.51 -4.33 9.07
CA VAL A 68 -5.41 -4.23 10.22
C VAL A 68 -5.89 -2.79 10.39
N ALA A 69 -7.00 -2.62 11.10
CA ALA A 69 -7.54 -1.29 11.37
C ALA A 69 -6.63 -0.51 12.34
N LYS A 70 -6.23 0.70 11.94
CA LYS A 70 -5.40 1.61 12.77
C LYS A 70 -6.19 2.20 13.95
N TRP A 71 -7.50 2.29 13.81
CA TRP A 71 -8.49 2.73 14.80
C TRP A 71 -9.86 2.09 14.50
N ASP A 72 -10.86 2.35 15.34
CA ASP A 72 -12.23 1.89 15.08
C ASP A 72 -12.80 2.54 13.80
N ILE A 73 -13.32 1.74 12.88
CA ILE A 73 -13.91 2.17 11.61
C ILE A 73 -15.42 1.89 11.62
N ASN A 74 -16.21 2.94 11.44
CA ASN A 74 -17.67 2.90 11.41
C ASN A 74 -18.17 2.34 10.08
N ALA A 75 -19.41 1.86 10.09
CA ALA A 75 -20.06 1.44 8.86
C ALA A 75 -20.26 2.65 7.93
N GLY A 76 -19.87 2.51 6.66
CA GLY A 76 -19.95 3.56 5.65
C GLY A 76 -18.68 4.41 5.51
N GLU A 77 -17.69 4.28 6.40
CA GLU A 77 -16.37 4.87 6.18
C GLU A 77 -15.61 4.08 5.11
N GLU A 78 -14.92 4.79 4.22
CA GLU A 78 -14.09 4.18 3.19
C GLU A 78 -12.86 3.53 3.82
N ILE A 79 -12.51 2.33 3.34
CA ILE A 79 -11.31 1.61 3.77
C ILE A 79 -10.15 2.02 2.86
N THR A 80 -9.07 2.53 3.45
CA THR A 80 -7.90 3.05 2.70
C THR A 80 -6.58 2.61 3.33
N TYR A 81 -5.56 2.46 2.50
CA TYR A 81 -4.17 2.29 2.94
C TYR A 81 -3.25 3.27 2.21
N ASP A 82 -2.03 3.45 2.69
CA ASP A 82 -1.06 4.34 2.05
C ASP A 82 -0.24 3.56 1.00
N TYR A 83 -0.39 3.85 -0.29
CA TYR A 83 0.23 3.07 -1.35
C TYR A 83 1.75 3.14 -1.31
N SER A 84 2.33 4.22 -0.79
CA SER A 84 3.79 4.36 -0.61
C SER A 84 4.36 3.39 0.44
N THR A 85 3.51 2.63 1.14
CA THR A 85 3.95 1.53 1.99
C THR A 85 4.32 0.27 1.19
N THR A 86 3.86 0.16 -0.06
CA THR A 86 4.13 -0.99 -0.95
C THR A 86 4.78 -0.59 -2.27
N GLU A 87 4.39 0.53 -2.86
CA GLU A 87 4.82 1.00 -4.17
C GLU A 87 6.16 1.75 -4.11
N ILE A 88 7.26 1.01 -3.99
CA ILE A 88 8.62 1.57 -3.79
C ILE A 88 9.55 1.37 -4.99
N ASP A 89 9.05 0.79 -6.09
CA ASP A 89 9.81 0.56 -7.31
C ASP A 89 9.47 1.61 -8.39
N PRO A 90 10.36 2.57 -8.67
CA PRO A 90 10.10 3.66 -9.62
C PRO A 90 10.00 3.22 -11.08
N VAL A 91 10.34 1.97 -11.40
CA VAL A 91 10.12 1.43 -12.75
C VAL A 91 8.70 0.89 -12.90
N TYR A 92 8.02 0.60 -11.78
CA TYR A 92 6.67 0.04 -11.79
C TYR A 92 5.62 1.07 -11.36
N ALA A 93 5.89 1.80 -10.29
CA ALA A 93 5.02 2.84 -9.76
C ALA A 93 5.42 4.19 -10.36
N GLU A 94 4.46 4.85 -10.98
CA GLU A 94 4.60 6.20 -11.52
C GLU A 94 4.10 7.23 -10.48
N GLU A 95 4.54 8.48 -10.60
CA GLU A 95 4.01 9.56 -9.77
C GLU A 95 2.63 9.99 -10.26
N TRP A 96 1.72 10.27 -9.32
CA TRP A 96 0.35 10.68 -9.66
C TRP A 96 -0.24 11.67 -8.65
N GLU A 97 -1.22 12.47 -9.09
CA GLU A 97 -1.87 13.51 -8.27
C GLU A 97 -2.82 12.92 -7.23
N CYS A 98 -2.63 13.25 -5.95
CA CYS A 98 -3.43 12.71 -4.86
C CYS A 98 -4.64 13.59 -4.55
N SER A 99 -5.83 12.99 -4.53
CA SER A 99 -7.09 13.65 -4.17
C SER A 99 -7.80 12.99 -2.96
N CYS A 100 -7.05 12.34 -2.05
CA CYS A 100 -7.64 11.59 -0.93
C CYS A 100 -8.40 12.43 0.10
N GLY A 101 -8.30 13.77 0.04
CA GLY A 101 -9.06 14.68 0.91
C GLY A 101 -8.62 14.74 2.36
N SER A 102 -7.53 14.05 2.76
CA SER A 102 -7.00 14.15 4.11
C SER A 102 -6.38 15.52 4.37
N SER A 103 -6.43 16.00 5.62
CA SER A 103 -5.85 17.30 6.02
C SER A 103 -4.33 17.36 5.86
N ASN A 104 -3.67 16.20 5.82
CA ASN A 104 -2.24 16.01 5.60
C ASN A 104 -1.94 15.45 4.19
N CYS A 105 -2.82 15.68 3.21
CA CYS A 105 -2.62 15.19 1.85
C CYS A 105 -1.29 15.70 1.27
N ARG A 106 -0.52 14.80 0.66
CA ARG A 106 0.77 15.11 0.02
C ARG A 106 0.64 15.81 -1.33
N GLY A 107 -0.56 15.85 -1.92
CA GLY A 107 -0.82 16.42 -3.25
C GLY A 107 -0.35 15.56 -4.43
N GLY A 108 0.67 14.72 -4.23
CA GLY A 108 1.08 13.68 -5.15
C GLY A 108 1.67 12.48 -4.41
N ILE A 109 1.60 11.31 -5.02
CA ILE A 109 2.19 10.07 -4.51
C ILE A 109 3.36 9.68 -5.39
N SER A 110 4.49 9.36 -4.76
CA SER A 110 5.69 8.91 -5.43
C SER A 110 6.25 7.62 -4.83
N PRO A 111 7.05 6.86 -5.60
CA PRO A 111 7.74 5.66 -5.11
C PRO A 111 8.82 5.93 -4.06
N VAL A 112 9.20 7.20 -3.86
CA VAL A 112 10.23 7.60 -2.91
C VAL A 112 9.65 8.30 -1.68
N ASP A 113 8.32 8.43 -1.59
CA ASP A 113 7.65 9.07 -0.45
C ASP A 113 7.98 8.38 0.88
N CYS A 114 8.28 7.09 0.86
CA CYS A 114 8.68 6.36 2.06
C CYS A 114 10.00 6.87 2.67
N LEU A 115 10.80 7.64 1.93
CA LEU A 115 12.03 8.27 2.42
C LEU A 115 11.75 9.55 3.23
N ASN A 116 10.54 10.09 3.18
CA ASN A 116 10.14 11.23 4.00
C ASN A 116 10.03 10.84 5.49
N LYS A 117 10.57 11.68 6.39
CA LYS A 117 10.53 11.44 7.85
C LYS A 117 9.13 11.44 8.43
N ASP A 118 8.24 12.30 7.93
CA ASP A 118 6.86 12.39 8.40
C ASP A 118 6.09 11.10 8.03
N PHE A 119 6.34 10.55 6.83
CA PHE A 119 5.83 9.24 6.44
C PHE A 119 6.36 8.14 7.38
N GLN A 120 7.66 8.13 7.65
CA GLN A 120 8.28 7.11 8.50
C GLN A 120 7.74 7.14 9.93
N GLU A 121 7.50 8.32 10.49
CA GLU A 121 6.91 8.46 11.83
C GLU A 121 5.43 8.06 11.83
N LEU A 122 4.66 8.42 10.78
CA LEU A 122 3.26 8.03 10.65
C LEU A 122 3.04 6.51 10.60
N HIS A 123 3.96 5.78 9.95
CA HIS A 123 3.88 4.34 9.71
C HIS A 123 4.84 3.52 10.59
N LYS A 124 5.40 4.12 11.63
CA LYS A 124 6.42 3.50 12.47
C LYS A 124 5.94 2.18 13.07
N GLY A 125 6.66 1.10 12.75
CA GLY A 125 6.33 -0.26 13.21
C GLY A 125 5.24 -0.95 12.39
N HIS A 126 4.70 -0.30 11.37
CA HIS A 126 3.56 -0.77 10.57
C HIS A 126 3.83 -0.70 9.06
N LEU A 127 5.09 -0.97 8.68
CA LEU A 127 5.53 -1.06 7.30
C LEU A 127 5.85 -2.52 6.94
N PRO A 128 5.59 -2.93 5.70
CA PRO A 128 6.14 -4.17 5.17
C PRO A 128 7.66 -4.20 5.25
N SER A 129 8.23 -5.39 5.47
CA SER A 129 9.66 -5.60 5.68
C SER A 129 10.52 -5.06 4.54
N TYR A 130 10.07 -5.23 3.29
CA TYR A 130 10.78 -4.79 2.10
C TYR A 130 10.80 -3.27 1.93
N THR A 131 9.79 -2.57 2.44
CA THR A 131 9.75 -1.10 2.47
C THR A 131 10.71 -0.57 3.53
N VAL A 132 10.77 -1.21 4.69
CA VAL A 132 11.79 -0.91 5.72
C VAL A 132 13.21 -1.14 5.17
N GLU A 133 13.45 -2.25 4.47
CA GLU A 133 14.73 -2.51 3.82
C GLU A 133 15.10 -1.44 2.79
N PHE A 134 14.13 -0.96 2.02
CA PHE A 134 14.35 0.10 1.03
C PHE A 134 14.71 1.42 1.69
N ILE A 135 13.99 1.80 2.75
CA ILE A 135 14.31 2.99 3.55
C ILE A 135 15.75 2.91 4.07
N ASN A 136 16.12 1.79 4.72
CA ASN A 136 17.45 1.63 5.30
C ASN A 136 18.59 1.66 4.27
N LYS A 137 18.33 1.28 3.01
CA LYS A 137 19.33 1.33 1.93
C LYS A 137 19.52 2.72 1.34
N ASN A 138 18.58 3.64 1.56
CA ASN A 138 18.54 4.97 0.94
C ASN A 138 18.53 6.10 1.98
N GLN A 139 18.88 5.81 3.23
CA GLN A 139 19.10 6.80 4.30
C GLN A 139 20.54 7.32 4.34
#